data_AF-A0A8S4QDR3-F1
#
_entry.id   AF-A0A8S4QDR3-F1
#
_cell.length_a   1.000
_cell.length_b   1.000
_cell.length_c   1.000
_cell.angle_alpha   90.00
_cell.angle_beta   90.00
_cell.angle_gamma   90.00
#
_symmetry.space_group_name_H-M   'P 1'
#
loop_
_entity.id
_entity.type
_entity.pdbx_description
1 polymer ?
#
loop_
_entity_poly.entity_id
_entity_poly.type
_entity_poly.pdbx_seq_one_letter_code
_entity_poly.pdbx_strand_id
1 'polypeptide(L)'
;MATPADTANFRFYNCTERVHSRTMEDWLKYSVSMTDFRNNGSDAQGRPTFNRTWDDNSNTIDNYKRCIKAFYDLCTKLGVKYWTAFDTDLVPQTDNWEENRSNWDDIVEYINELAQKCQVKLLWIAPDLHSHPR
;
A
#
# COMPACT_ATOMS: atom_id res chain seq x y z
N MET A 1 -23.34 -11.99 -12.04
CA MET A 1 -23.07 -11.46 -10.69
C MET A 1 -22.66 -12.62 -9.80
N ALA A 2 -21.69 -12.41 -8.92
CA ALA A 2 -21.26 -13.40 -7.93
C ALA A 2 -22.40 -13.75 -6.96
N THR A 3 -22.50 -15.02 -6.58
CA THR A 3 -23.53 -15.52 -5.66
C THR A 3 -23.16 -15.26 -4.20
N PRO A 4 -24.09 -15.47 -3.24
CA PRO A 4 -23.79 -15.49 -1.82
C PRO A 4 -22.63 -16.39 -1.39
N ALA A 5 -22.42 -17.50 -2.10
CA ALA A 5 -21.35 -18.45 -1.82
C ALA A 5 -19.98 -17.98 -2.36
N ASP A 6 -19.97 -17.06 -3.33
CA ASP A 6 -18.76 -16.52 -3.92
C ASP A 6 -18.23 -15.37 -3.05
N THR A 7 -17.26 -15.68 -2.19
CA THR A 7 -16.69 -14.74 -1.20
C THR A 7 -15.53 -13.91 -1.74
N ALA A 8 -14.84 -14.38 -2.78
CA ALA A 8 -13.68 -13.72 -3.38
C ALA A 8 -14.01 -12.95 -4.68
N ASN A 9 -15.27 -12.55 -4.87
CA ASN A 9 -15.74 -11.84 -6.05
C ASN A 9 -16.53 -10.58 -5.69
N PHE A 10 -16.39 -9.54 -6.50
CA PHE A 10 -17.22 -8.34 -6.37
C PHE A 10 -18.67 -8.62 -6.80
N ARG A 11 -19.62 -8.22 -5.95
CA ARG A 11 -21.06 -8.39 -6.23
C ARG A 11 -21.67 -7.18 -6.93
N PHE A 12 -21.20 -6.00 -6.54
CA PHE A 12 -21.75 -4.71 -6.98
C PHE A 12 -20.75 -3.85 -7.73
N TYR A 13 -19.45 -4.06 -7.50
CA TYR A 13 -18.41 -3.28 -8.17
C TYR A 13 -18.04 -3.92 -9.50
N ASN A 14 -18.28 -3.20 -10.59
CA ASN A 14 -17.77 -3.49 -11.91
C ASN A 14 -17.06 -2.24 -12.45
N CYS A 15 -15.73 -2.31 -12.60
CA CYS A 15 -14.92 -1.16 -13.01
C CYS A 15 -15.35 -0.54 -14.33
N THR A 16 -15.89 -1.34 -15.26
CA THR A 16 -16.31 -0.90 -16.60
C THR A 16 -17.76 -0.43 -16.67
N GLU A 17 -18.56 -0.70 -15.65
CA GLU A 17 -19.97 -0.32 -15.63
C GLU A 17 -20.09 1.20 -15.57
N ARG A 18 -20.93 1.76 -16.47
CA ARG A 18 -21.20 3.19 -16.53
C ARG A 18 -22.38 3.54 -15.63
N VAL A 19 -22.13 4.41 -14.66
CA VAL A 19 -23.16 5.04 -13.83
C VAL A 19 -23.27 6.49 -14.28
N HIS A 20 -24.39 6.83 -14.92
CA HIS A 20 -24.56 8.08 -15.67
C HIS A 20 -23.44 8.27 -16.73
N SER A 21 -22.61 9.29 -16.58
CA SER A 21 -21.63 9.72 -17.60
C SER A 21 -20.22 9.16 -17.39
N ARG A 22 -19.93 8.46 -16.28
CA ARG A 22 -18.59 7.92 -15.96
C ARG A 22 -18.65 6.46 -15.54
N THR A 23 -17.52 5.76 -15.62
CA THR A 23 -17.41 4.38 -15.11
C THR A 23 -17.38 4.37 -13.59
N MET A 24 -17.71 3.24 -12.96
CA MET A 24 -17.59 3.10 -11.50
C MET A 24 -16.15 3.33 -11.02
N GLU A 25 -15.16 2.88 -11.78
CA GLU A 25 -13.74 3.11 -11.48
C GLU A 25 -13.42 4.61 -11.40
N ASP A 26 -13.91 5.40 -12.36
CA ASP A 26 -13.70 6.86 -12.42
C ASP A 26 -14.46 7.61 -11.32
N TRP A 27 -15.64 7.12 -10.93
CA TRP A 27 -16.43 7.72 -9.85
C TRP A 27 -15.79 7.49 -8.49
N LEU A 28 -15.43 6.24 -8.20
CA LEU A 28 -15.07 5.82 -6.86
C LEU A 28 -13.58 6.04 -6.57
N LYS A 29 -12.72 5.83 -7.59
CA LYS A 29 -11.27 5.96 -7.48
C LYS A 29 -10.71 5.32 -6.20
N TYR A 30 -11.15 4.09 -5.92
CA TYR A 30 -10.72 3.38 -4.72
C TYR A 30 -9.21 3.34 -4.60
N SER A 31 -8.73 3.44 -3.37
CA SER A 31 -7.32 3.31 -3.02
C SER A 31 -7.12 2.29 -1.91
N VAL A 32 -5.95 1.65 -1.89
CA VAL A 32 -5.51 0.82 -0.77
C VAL A 32 -4.49 1.59 0.06
N SER A 33 -4.60 1.48 1.38
CA SER A 33 -3.69 2.10 2.35
C SER A 33 -2.50 1.19 2.64
N MET A 34 -1.28 1.70 2.42
CA MET A 34 -0.04 0.99 2.77
C MET A 34 0.10 0.84 4.30
N THR A 35 -0.33 1.84 5.07
CA THR A 35 -0.31 1.84 6.54
C THR A 35 -1.12 0.66 7.09
N ASP A 36 -2.33 0.47 6.57
CA ASP A 36 -3.18 -0.66 6.99
C ASP A 36 -2.64 -2.00 6.51
N PHE A 37 -1.99 -2.02 5.33
CA PHE A 37 -1.38 -3.24 4.79
C PHE A 37 -0.18 -3.70 5.62
N ARG A 38 0.64 -2.76 6.12
CA ARG A 38 1.82 -3.02 6.96
C ARG A 38 1.52 -3.11 8.45
N ASN A 39 0.32 -2.74 8.89
CA ASN A 39 -0.10 -2.92 10.28
C ASN A 39 0.10 -4.39 10.71
N ASN A 40 0.66 -4.59 11.91
CA ASN A 40 0.91 -5.90 12.50
C ASN A 40 -0.25 -6.40 13.40
N GLY A 41 -1.34 -5.64 13.49
CA GLY A 41 -2.53 -5.98 14.27
C GLY A 41 -2.35 -5.82 15.78
N SER A 42 -1.35 -5.04 16.21
CA SER A 42 -1.20 -4.66 17.61
C SER A 42 -2.29 -3.66 18.02
N ASP A 43 -2.80 -3.83 19.22
CA ASP A 43 -3.65 -2.86 19.91
C ASP A 43 -2.82 -2.07 20.94
N ALA A 44 -3.49 -1.34 21.85
CA ALA A 44 -2.84 -0.56 22.90
C ALA A 44 -2.00 -1.41 23.87
N GLN A 45 -2.17 -2.74 23.86
CA GLN A 45 -1.42 -3.70 24.65
C GLN A 45 -0.15 -4.17 23.91
N GLY A 46 0.02 -3.79 22.64
CA GLY A 46 1.27 -3.90 21.89
C GLY A 46 1.61 -5.31 21.40
N ARG A 47 0.63 -6.23 21.36
CA ARG A 47 0.87 -7.61 20.94
C ARG A 47 0.49 -7.78 19.46
N PRO A 48 1.46 -7.99 18.55
CA PRO A 48 1.15 -8.20 17.14
C PRO A 48 0.41 -9.53 16.97
N THR A 49 -0.56 -9.54 16.06
CA THR A 49 -1.42 -10.71 15.78
C THR A 49 -1.32 -11.18 14.34
N PHE A 50 -0.90 -10.31 13.42
CA PHE A 50 -0.76 -10.66 12.01
C PHE A 50 0.62 -11.24 11.71
N ASN A 51 0.64 -12.42 11.10
CA ASN A 51 1.85 -13.02 10.56
C ASN A 51 1.80 -12.93 9.03
N ARG A 52 2.62 -12.06 8.43
CA ARG A 52 2.68 -11.83 6.99
C ARG A 52 3.96 -12.43 6.43
N THR A 53 3.85 -13.29 5.42
CA THR A 53 5.01 -14.02 4.86
C THR A 53 5.99 -13.12 4.10
N TRP A 54 5.60 -11.90 3.77
CA TRP A 54 6.42 -10.94 3.03
C TRP A 54 7.13 -9.90 3.91
N ASP A 55 6.76 -9.81 5.20
CA ASP A 55 7.33 -8.85 6.15
C ASP A 55 8.08 -9.64 7.25
N ASP A 56 9.39 -9.43 7.34
CA ASP A 56 10.22 -10.05 8.39
C ASP A 56 10.33 -9.19 9.66
N ASN A 57 9.61 -8.07 9.71
CA ASN A 57 9.62 -7.05 10.76
C ASN A 57 10.97 -6.36 10.98
N SER A 58 11.95 -6.55 10.10
CA SER A 58 13.21 -5.82 10.17
C SER A 58 13.05 -4.39 9.64
N ASN A 59 13.76 -3.45 10.25
CA ASN A 59 13.80 -2.06 9.79
C ASN A 59 14.86 -1.87 8.67
N THR A 60 14.84 -2.72 7.66
CA THR A 60 15.81 -2.72 6.55
C THR A 60 15.15 -2.30 5.24
N ILE A 61 15.89 -1.62 4.37
CA ILE A 61 15.37 -1.19 3.06
C ILE A 61 14.85 -2.37 2.22
N ASP A 62 15.50 -3.53 2.33
CA ASP A 62 15.09 -4.75 1.63
C ASP A 62 13.74 -5.28 2.10
N ASN A 63 13.44 -5.20 3.40
CA ASN A 63 12.13 -5.57 3.92
C ASN A 63 11.04 -4.65 3.37
N TYR A 64 11.29 -3.34 3.35
CA TYR A 64 10.36 -2.37 2.79
C TYR A 64 10.12 -2.61 1.29
N LYS A 65 11.17 -2.89 0.51
CA LYS A 65 11.05 -3.28 -0.92
C LYS A 65 10.20 -4.55 -1.09
N ARG A 66 10.38 -5.58 -0.24
CA ARG A 66 9.51 -6.79 -0.28
C ARG A 66 8.05 -6.48 0.05
N CYS A 67 7.78 -5.67 1.07
CA CYS A 67 6.43 -5.28 1.44
C CYS A 67 5.76 -4.46 0.33
N ILE A 68 6.46 -3.52 -0.29
CA ILE A 68 5.96 -2.74 -1.44
C ILE A 68 5.63 -3.67 -2.61
N LYS A 69 6.49 -4.64 -2.93
CA LYS A 69 6.21 -5.62 -3.99
C LYS A 69 4.94 -6.43 -3.72
N ALA A 70 4.76 -6.91 -2.48
CA ALA A 70 3.57 -7.64 -2.08
C ALA A 70 2.31 -6.76 -2.13
N PHE A 71 2.44 -5.48 -1.77
CA PHE A 71 1.37 -4.51 -1.82
C PHE A 71 0.88 -4.23 -3.26
N TYR A 72 1.82 -4.05 -4.20
CA TYR A 72 1.48 -3.88 -5.62
C TYR A 72 0.81 -5.12 -6.22
N ASP A 73 1.23 -6.32 -5.81
CA ASP A 73 0.57 -7.57 -6.20
C ASP A 73 -0.87 -7.64 -5.68
N LEU A 74 -1.12 -7.23 -4.42
CA LEU A 74 -2.48 -7.10 -3.88
C LEU A 74 -3.33 -6.10 -4.69
N CYS A 75 -2.81 -4.91 -4.95
CA CYS A 75 -3.53 -3.88 -5.71
C CYS A 75 -3.90 -4.37 -7.11
N THR A 76 -2.97 -5.08 -7.78
CA THR A 76 -3.19 -5.68 -9.09
C THR A 76 -4.30 -6.73 -9.06
N LYS A 77 -4.29 -7.63 -8.07
CA LYS A 77 -5.32 -8.67 -7.90
C LYS A 77 -6.70 -8.10 -7.57
N LEU A 78 -6.76 -7.02 -6.79
CA LEU A 78 -8.01 -6.32 -6.48
C LEU A 78 -8.52 -5.45 -7.66
N GLY A 79 -7.68 -5.20 -8.66
CA GLY A 79 -8.00 -4.30 -9.77
C GLY A 79 -8.06 -2.82 -9.35
N VAL A 80 -7.39 -2.45 -8.26
CA VAL A 80 -7.39 -1.08 -7.73
C VAL A 80 -6.29 -0.27 -8.42
N LYS A 81 -6.61 0.97 -8.80
CA LYS A 81 -5.70 1.86 -9.54
C LYS A 81 -4.94 2.86 -8.70
N TYR A 82 -5.30 3.00 -7.43
CA TYR A 82 -4.74 4.03 -6.56
C TYR A 82 -4.25 3.46 -5.23
N TRP A 83 -3.28 4.11 -4.62
CA TRP A 83 -2.82 3.78 -3.27
C TRP A 83 -2.36 5.01 -2.50
N THR A 84 -2.27 4.86 -1.19
CA THR A 84 -1.90 5.92 -0.25
C THR A 84 -0.91 5.40 0.77
N ALA A 85 -0.06 6.27 1.30
CA ALA A 85 0.89 5.91 2.35
C ALA A 85 1.32 7.13 3.16
N PHE A 86 1.84 6.87 4.36
CA PHE A 86 2.78 7.77 4.99
C PHE A 86 4.21 7.50 4.53
N ASP A 87 5.07 8.48 4.71
CA ASP A 87 6.49 8.39 4.38
C ASP A 87 7.19 7.23 5.16
N THR A 88 6.83 7.05 6.43
CA THR A 88 7.27 5.95 7.31
C THR A 88 6.84 4.56 6.87
N ASP A 89 5.79 4.44 6.05
CA ASP A 89 5.38 3.14 5.52
C ASP A 89 6.33 2.64 4.41
N LEU A 90 7.00 3.58 3.73
CA LEU A 90 7.74 3.36 2.50
C LEU A 90 9.25 3.24 2.71
N VAL A 91 9.78 3.92 3.72
CA VAL A 91 11.22 4.00 3.97
C VAL A 91 11.52 3.80 5.46
N PRO A 92 12.55 3.00 5.82
CA PRO A 92 12.98 2.88 7.21
C PRO A 92 13.48 4.23 7.73
N GLN A 93 13.00 4.65 8.90
CA GLN A 93 13.59 5.81 9.58
C GLN A 93 14.96 5.45 10.13
N THR A 94 15.92 6.35 9.89
CA THR A 94 17.28 6.31 10.41
C THR A 94 17.62 7.64 11.10
N ASP A 95 18.59 7.62 12.01
CA ASP A 95 19.07 8.83 12.72
C ASP A 95 20.02 9.69 11.87
N ASN A 96 20.28 9.28 10.62
CA ASN A 96 21.21 9.92 9.70
C ASN A 96 20.45 10.49 8.49
N TRP A 97 20.63 11.78 8.21
CA TRP A 97 19.95 12.45 7.11
C TRP A 97 20.38 11.91 5.74
N GLU A 98 21.69 11.72 5.55
CA GLU A 98 22.26 11.19 4.31
C GLU A 98 21.77 9.77 4.02
N GLU A 99 21.67 8.93 5.05
CA GLU A 99 21.14 7.56 4.94
C GLU A 99 19.64 7.56 4.59
N ASN A 100 18.83 8.36 5.29
CA ASN A 100 17.42 8.54 4.95
C ASN A 100 17.24 8.98 3.50
N ARG A 101 18.03 9.97 3.06
CA ARG A 101 17.96 10.45 1.68
C ARG A 101 18.31 9.36 0.67
N SER A 102 19.37 8.59 0.91
CA SER A 102 19.75 7.47 0.04
C SER A 102 18.65 6.41 -0.04
N ASN A 103 18.03 6.07 1.10
CA ASN A 103 16.93 5.12 1.14
C ASN A 103 15.68 5.62 0.39
N TRP A 104 15.41 6.93 0.45
CA TRP A 104 14.34 7.56 -0.33
C TRP A 104 14.57 7.49 -1.83
N ASP A 105 15.77 7.84 -2.28
CA ASP A 105 16.13 7.78 -3.71
C ASP A 105 15.94 6.35 -4.26
N ASP A 106 16.43 5.36 -3.52
CA ASP A 106 16.26 3.92 -3.79
C ASP A 106 14.79 3.48 -3.90
N ILE A 107 13.95 3.91 -2.96
CA ILE A 107 12.55 3.49 -2.90
C ILE A 107 11.72 4.17 -3.97
N VAL A 108 12.00 5.44 -4.28
CA VAL A 108 11.32 6.16 -5.36
C VAL A 108 11.61 5.50 -6.71
N GLU A 109 12.86 5.11 -6.98
CA GLU A 109 13.20 4.36 -8.19
C GLU A 109 12.42 3.03 -8.25
N TYR A 110 12.43 2.26 -7.16
CA TYR A 110 11.74 0.98 -7.09
C TYR A 110 10.22 1.09 -7.26
N ILE A 111 9.59 2.08 -6.63
CA ILE A 111 8.16 2.36 -6.77
C ILE A 111 7.82 2.75 -8.21
N ASN A 112 8.66 3.56 -8.86
CA ASN A 112 8.44 3.95 -10.25
C ASN A 112 8.47 2.75 -11.20
N GLU A 113 9.39 1.80 -10.99
CA GLU A 113 9.39 0.56 -11.78
C GLU A 113 8.11 -0.25 -11.59
N LEU A 114 7.64 -0.39 -10.34
CA LEU A 114 6.42 -1.14 -10.03
C LEU A 114 5.17 -0.44 -10.56
N ALA A 115 5.10 0.88 -10.48
CA ALA A 115 4.01 1.68 -11.03
C ALA A 115 3.86 1.47 -12.55
N GLN A 116 4.97 1.40 -13.28
CA GLN A 116 4.97 1.10 -14.72
C GLN A 116 4.51 -0.33 -15.02
N LYS A 117 5.01 -1.31 -14.25
CA LYS A 117 4.69 -2.75 -14.44
C LYS A 117 3.23 -3.07 -14.09
N CYS A 118 2.71 -2.52 -13.00
CA CYS A 118 1.39 -2.87 -12.46
C CYS A 118 0.27 -1.89 -12.86
N GLN A 119 0.60 -0.73 -13.44
CA GLN A 119 -0.34 0.34 -13.78
C GLN A 119 -1.18 0.84 -12.58
N VAL A 120 -0.59 0.83 -11.39
CA VAL A 120 -1.18 1.39 -10.16
C VAL A 120 -0.51 2.73 -9.88
N LYS A 121 -1.30 3.74 -9.55
CA LYS A 121 -0.86 5.13 -9.38
C LYS A 121 -0.89 5.53 -7.92
N LEU A 122 0.00 6.44 -7.56
CA LEU A 122 -0.06 7.10 -6.26
C LEU A 122 -1.23 8.08 -6.24
N LEU A 123 -2.05 8.04 -5.18
CA LEU A 123 -3.07 9.06 -4.92
C LEU A 123 -2.53 10.18 -4.05
N TRP A 124 -1.91 9.82 -2.92
CA TRP A 124 -1.20 10.77 -2.05
C TRP A 124 -0.18 10.05 -1.16
N ILE A 125 0.89 10.77 -0.82
CA ILE A 125 1.79 10.45 0.29
C ILE A 125 1.73 11.62 1.26
N ALA A 126 1.75 11.35 2.55
CA ALA A 126 1.83 12.36 3.59
C ALA A 126 3.01 12.08 4.54
N PRO A 127 3.61 13.11 5.15
CA PRO A 127 4.59 12.91 6.21
C PRO A 127 3.90 12.42 7.48
N ASP A 128 4.45 11.40 8.12
CA ASP A 128 4.07 10.99 9.47
C ASP A 128 4.77 11.89 10.51
N LEU A 129 3.99 12.85 11.02
CA LEU A 129 4.43 13.80 12.05
C LEU A 129 3.82 13.51 13.42
N HIS A 130 3.47 12.25 13.71
CA HIS A 130 2.79 11.89 14.96
C HIS A 130 3.33 10.62 15.62
N SER A 131 3.91 9.68 14.87
CA SER A 131 4.40 8.42 15.44
C SER A 131 5.73 8.54 16.18
N HIS A 132 6.63 9.41 15.71
CA HIS A 132 7.91 9.63 16.37
C HIS A 132 7.74 10.59 17.57
N PRO A 133 8.35 10.32 18.76
CA PRO A 133 8.21 11.18 19.94
C PRO A 133 8.76 12.63 19.87
N ARG A 134 9.31 13.06 18.73
CA ARG A 134 10.12 14.30 18.63
C ARG A 134 9.30 15.47 18.12
#